data_AF-A0A0A1ZDL0-F1
#
_entry.id   AF-A0A0A1ZDL0-F1
#
_cell.length_a   1.000
_cell.length_b   1.000
_cell.length_c   1.000
_cell.angle_alpha   90.00
_cell.angle_beta   90.00
_cell.angle_gamma   90.00
#
_symmetry.space_group_name_H-M   'P 1'
#
loop_
_entity.id
_entity.type
_entity.pdbx_description
1 polymer ?
#
loop_
_entity_poly.entity_id
_entity_poly.type
_entity_poly.pdbx_seq_one_letter_code
_entity_poly.pdbx_strand_id
1 'polypeptide(L)'
;MKISKDSKIISEDKEQVGFTLVELVVVLAGLSAILAFSFPAFLNTLKLNRIEEAKALMNSYAAECLGKLRIATEIQTFREEARPDTIDNEKLLTLGYKIDGFGGEQEKSKCSFTRIIPADQEEKFLYAFSFIVSPAGVQKRATPSNDPKALNSCKGWAGQLCGLSPEQEAYFAELERLQIAEENCEKDYKKKLVSGFVGQTSRWDSVEKKCIQPVCLYKGEVVSCNGGIEKARERELGEECTEWAKNQKNKNNSTYISPASGETTVACGDQRFWFHTGSEWNEPDKWYEKACEYNYQKDRLKTEGEYKYNPVKSEGGPKPCGDKIWICDGNQVEYSEYKDTCGAAPPPPPPPPPPPPTCTPFPKPPICDNAMLKWAYKECICWNKR
;
A
#
# COMPACT_ATOMS: atom_id res chain seq x y z
N MET A 1 85.68 -0.85 57.83
CA MET A 1 84.22 -0.74 58.02
C MET A 1 83.95 0.62 58.66
N LYS A 2 83.07 1.45 58.04
CA LYS A 2 82.64 2.83 58.39
C LYS A 2 83.75 3.90 58.28
N ILE A 3 83.81 4.84 57.33
CA ILE A 3 82.86 5.75 56.66
C ILE A 3 82.20 6.81 57.57
N SER A 4 82.59 8.06 57.27
CA SER A 4 81.87 9.35 57.33
C SER A 4 81.80 10.13 58.65
N LYS A 5 82.43 11.31 58.65
CA LYS A 5 81.71 12.58 58.40
C LYS A 5 82.71 13.74 58.26
N ASP A 6 82.72 14.37 57.09
CA ASP A 6 83.00 15.80 56.97
C ASP A 6 82.04 16.38 55.94
N SER A 7 80.98 17.00 56.44
CA SER A 7 79.99 17.73 55.66
C SER A 7 80.54 19.09 55.29
N LYS A 8 81.04 19.24 54.06
CA LYS A 8 81.32 20.55 53.48
C LYS A 8 80.04 21.06 52.81
N ILE A 9 79.44 22.08 53.41
CA ILE A 9 78.36 22.87 52.81
C ILE A 9 78.98 23.64 51.63
N ILE A 10 78.53 23.37 50.42
CA ILE A 10 78.80 24.21 49.24
C ILE A 10 77.48 24.92 48.95
N SER A 11 77.46 26.23 49.18
CA SER A 11 76.43 27.13 48.70
C SER A 11 76.57 27.28 47.18
N GLU A 12 75.63 26.74 46.42
CA GLU A 12 75.43 27.10 45.02
C GLU A 12 74.76 28.49 44.97
N ASP A 13 75.52 29.49 44.52
CA ASP A 13 74.97 30.75 44.02
C ASP A 13 74.10 30.44 42.80
N LYS A 14 72.78 30.54 42.96
CA LYS A 14 71.85 30.56 41.83
C LYS A 14 71.96 31.92 41.16
N GLU A 15 72.82 32.00 40.16
CA GLU A 15 72.80 33.10 39.20
C GLU A 15 71.41 33.13 38.54
N GLN A 16 70.60 34.12 38.89
CA GLN A 16 69.34 34.39 38.20
C GLN A 16 69.68 34.96 36.82
N VAL A 17 69.89 34.07 35.85
CA VAL A 17 69.95 34.44 34.43
C VAL A 17 68.56 34.93 34.04
N GLY A 18 68.37 36.24 34.05
CA GLY A 18 67.16 36.88 33.55
C GLY A 18 67.00 36.55 32.07
N PHE A 19 65.90 35.89 31.71
CA PHE A 19 65.53 35.63 30.32
C PHE A 19 65.58 36.93 29.52
N THR A 20 66.38 36.95 28.45
CA THR A 20 66.44 38.13 27.59
C THR A 20 65.15 38.21 26.76
N LEU A 21 64.69 39.43 26.48
CA LEU A 21 63.51 39.68 25.63
C LEU A 21 63.63 38.93 24.27
N VAL A 22 64.86 38.81 23.75
CA VAL A 22 65.17 38.12 22.50
C VAL A 22 64.87 36.62 22.59
N GLU A 23 65.27 35.97 23.69
CA GLU A 23 65.01 34.54 23.91
C GLU A 23 63.51 34.25 24.02
N LEU A 24 62.76 35.12 24.70
CA LEU A 24 61.29 35.02 24.77
C LEU A 24 60.65 35.16 23.37
N VAL A 25 61.10 36.13 22.56
CA VAL A 25 60.60 36.34 21.20
C VAL A 25 60.90 35.15 20.30
N VAL A 26 62.08 34.55 20.41
CA VAL A 26 62.46 33.35 19.64
C VAL A 26 61.61 32.15 20.03
N VAL A 27 61.36 31.94 21.34
CA VAL A 27 60.50 30.85 21.83
C VAL A 27 59.04 31.04 21.36
N LEU A 28 58.51 32.27 21.44
CA LEU A 28 57.16 32.58 20.96
C LEU A 28 57.03 32.42 19.44
N ALA A 29 58.03 32.84 18.66
CA ALA A 29 58.06 32.63 17.22
C ALA A 29 58.14 31.14 16.86
N GLY A 30 58.97 30.38 17.58
CA GLY A 30 59.08 28.92 17.41
C GLY A 30 57.78 28.19 17.73
N LEU A 31 57.14 28.51 18.85
CA LEU A 31 55.84 27.95 19.23
C LEU A 31 54.75 28.32 18.22
N SER A 32 54.72 29.57 17.75
CA SER A 32 53.75 30.03 16.76
C SER A 32 53.88 29.29 15.43
N ALA A 33 55.11 29.06 14.97
CA ALA A 33 55.38 28.28 13.77
C ALA A 33 54.97 26.80 13.94
N ILE A 34 55.32 26.17 15.06
CA ILE A 34 54.97 24.76 15.33
C ILE A 34 53.45 24.56 15.42
N LEU A 35 52.74 25.51 16.03
CA LEU A 35 51.28 25.49 16.08
C LEU A 35 50.67 25.55 14.67
N ALA A 36 51.19 26.42 13.79
CA ALA A 36 50.68 26.54 12.42
C ALA A 36 50.77 25.21 11.62
N PHE A 37 51.79 24.38 11.86
CA PHE A 37 51.96 23.09 11.17
C PHE A 37 51.21 21.92 11.83
N SER A 38 50.99 21.98 13.15
CA SER A 38 50.37 20.87 13.90
C SER A 38 48.84 20.94 13.97
N PHE A 39 48.26 22.14 13.86
CA PHE A 39 46.80 22.35 13.90
C PHE A 39 46.03 21.57 12.80
N PRO A 40 46.43 21.59 11.51
CA PRO A 40 45.71 20.87 10.46
C PRO A 40 45.68 19.35 10.68
N ALA A 41 46.78 18.78 11.20
CA ALA A 41 46.88 17.35 11.47
C ALA A 41 45.96 16.91 12.61
N PHE A 42 45.85 17.71 13.68
CA PHE A 42 44.95 17.44 14.80
C PHE A 42 43.47 17.52 14.40
N LEU A 43 43.09 18.55 13.62
CA LEU A 43 41.73 18.71 13.13
C LEU A 43 41.30 17.54 12.23
N ASN A 44 42.18 17.05 11.36
CA ASN A 44 41.87 15.89 10.52
C ASN A 44 41.67 14.61 11.34
N THR A 45 42.40 14.44 12.44
CA THR A 45 42.18 13.31 13.37
C THR A 45 40.82 13.40 14.08
N LEU A 46 40.41 14.59 14.51
CA LEU A 46 39.07 14.80 15.07
C LEU A 46 37.97 14.51 14.04
N LYS A 47 38.15 14.93 12.79
CA LYS A 47 37.20 14.63 11.70
C LYS A 47 37.15 13.13 11.37
N LEU A 48 38.26 12.40 11.44
CA LEU A 48 38.26 10.94 11.32
C LEU A 48 37.46 10.27 12.44
N ASN A 49 37.62 10.71 13.69
CA ASN A 49 36.83 10.18 14.80
C ASN A 49 35.32 10.40 14.58
N ARG A 50 34.93 11.57 14.06
CA ARG A 50 33.53 11.85 13.69
C ARG A 50 33.02 10.91 12.60
N ILE A 51 33.84 10.60 11.60
CA ILE A 51 33.51 9.64 10.54
C ILE A 51 33.30 8.24 11.14
N GLU A 52 34.20 7.77 11.99
CA GLU A 52 34.07 6.43 12.59
C GLU A 52 32.85 6.32 13.50
N GLU A 53 32.52 7.37 14.25
CA GLU A 53 31.29 7.42 15.05
C GLU A 53 30.04 7.43 14.16
N ALA A 54 30.04 8.20 13.06
CA ALA A 54 28.93 8.22 12.12
C ALA A 54 28.74 6.86 11.41
N LYS A 55 29.83 6.13 11.09
CA LYS A 55 29.75 4.75 10.60
C LYS A 55 29.16 3.80 11.63
N ALA A 56 29.51 3.95 12.91
CA ALA A 56 28.95 3.14 13.99
C ALA A 56 27.43 3.34 14.10
N LEU A 57 26.96 4.59 14.02
CA LEU A 57 25.53 4.91 13.96
C LEU A 57 24.86 4.27 12.75
N MET A 58 25.43 4.43 11.56
CA MET A 58 24.88 3.82 10.33
C MET A 58 24.85 2.30 10.37
N ASN A 59 25.83 1.65 11.01
CA ASN A 59 25.80 0.21 11.25
C ASN A 59 24.66 -0.19 12.19
N SER A 60 24.42 0.60 13.25
CA SER A 60 23.29 0.39 14.16
C SER A 60 21.96 0.47 13.41
N TYR A 61 21.78 1.53 12.60
CA TYR A 61 20.56 1.71 11.80
C TYR A 61 20.35 0.56 10.81
N ALA A 62 21.41 0.13 10.11
CA ALA A 62 21.33 -0.97 9.17
C ALA A 62 20.99 -2.31 9.86
N ALA A 63 21.55 -2.56 11.05
CA ALA A 63 21.28 -3.77 11.82
C ALA A 63 19.82 -3.81 12.30
N GLU A 64 19.30 -2.68 12.77
CA GLU A 64 17.91 -2.53 13.18
C GLU A 64 16.96 -2.78 12.01
N CYS A 65 17.22 -2.15 10.86
CA CYS A 65 16.45 -2.33 9.65
C CYS A 65 16.50 -3.76 9.10
N LEU A 66 17.65 -4.42 9.18
CA LEU A 66 17.75 -5.85 8.85
C LEU A 66 16.91 -6.70 9.80
N GLY A 67 16.87 -6.34 11.09
CA GLY A 67 15.97 -6.96 12.07
C GLY A 67 14.50 -6.81 11.67
N LYS A 68 14.07 -5.60 11.31
CA LYS A 68 12.69 -5.32 10.84
C LYS A 68 12.34 -6.07 9.55
N LEU A 69 13.29 -6.18 8.61
CA LEU A 69 13.08 -6.96 7.39
C LEU A 69 12.84 -8.45 7.69
N ARG A 70 13.57 -9.03 8.65
CA ARG A 70 13.45 -10.46 9.00
C ARG A 70 12.09 -10.84 9.58
N ILE A 71 11.37 -9.91 10.18
CA ILE A 71 10.05 -10.12 10.77
C ILE A 71 8.91 -9.60 9.88
N ALA A 72 9.23 -8.98 8.74
CA ALA A 72 8.22 -8.43 7.84
C ALA A 72 7.47 -9.55 7.10
N THR A 73 6.13 -9.51 7.16
CA THR A 73 5.25 -10.39 6.39
C THR A 73 5.14 -9.95 4.92
N GLU A 74 5.28 -8.65 4.67
CA GLU A 74 5.25 -8.03 3.36
C GLU A 74 6.44 -7.09 3.15
N ILE A 75 7.25 -7.39 2.11
CA ILE A 75 8.46 -6.64 1.78
C ILE A 75 8.11 -5.21 1.32
N GLN A 76 6.96 -5.01 0.68
CA GLN A 76 6.54 -3.67 0.23
C GLN A 76 6.19 -2.75 1.39
N THR A 77 5.43 -3.23 2.38
CA THR A 77 5.18 -2.48 3.60
C THR A 77 6.49 -2.12 4.31
N PHE A 78 7.45 -3.05 4.38
CA PHE A 78 8.78 -2.75 4.91
C PHE A 78 9.47 -1.62 4.11
N ARG A 79 9.44 -1.67 2.79
CA ARG A 79 10.12 -0.67 1.95
C ARG A 79 9.51 0.73 2.07
N GLU A 80 8.19 0.80 2.18
CA GLU A 80 7.45 2.06 2.14
C GLU A 80 7.38 2.72 3.52
N GLU A 81 7.23 1.92 4.57
CA GLU A 81 6.86 2.40 5.90
C GLU A 81 7.95 2.19 6.96
N ALA A 82 8.81 1.16 6.84
CA ALA A 82 9.77 0.87 7.89
C ALA A 82 10.88 1.93 7.94
N ARG A 83 11.19 2.39 9.16
CA ARG A 83 12.24 3.36 9.47
C ARG A 83 13.09 2.85 10.64
N PRO A 84 14.36 3.26 10.76
CA PRO A 84 15.12 3.00 11.97
C PRO A 84 14.57 3.87 13.12
N ASP A 85 14.26 3.25 14.25
CA ASP A 85 13.76 3.89 15.47
C ASP A 85 14.86 4.70 16.16
N THR A 86 16.11 4.25 15.99
CA THR A 86 17.27 4.84 16.68
C THR A 86 17.87 6.04 15.95
N ILE A 87 17.21 6.58 14.93
CA ILE A 87 17.75 7.75 14.21
C ILE A 87 17.84 8.97 15.11
N ASP A 88 19.08 9.40 15.32
CA ASP A 88 19.43 10.55 16.12
C ASP A 88 19.98 11.67 15.21
N ASN A 89 19.07 12.56 14.80
CA ASN A 89 19.41 13.69 13.95
C ASN A 89 20.31 14.70 14.67
N GLU A 90 20.14 14.89 15.99
CA GLU A 90 20.97 15.80 16.78
C GLU A 90 22.41 15.30 16.84
N LYS A 91 22.57 14.00 17.08
CA LYS A 91 23.88 13.36 17.06
C LYS A 91 24.53 13.39 15.68
N LEU A 92 23.78 13.17 14.60
CA LEU A 92 24.32 13.34 13.25
C LEU A 92 24.81 14.77 12.99
N LEU A 93 24.04 15.78 13.41
CA LEU A 93 24.43 17.19 13.28
C LEU A 93 25.70 17.53 14.06
N THR A 94 25.86 17.03 15.29
CA THR A 94 27.09 17.25 16.08
C THR A 94 28.33 16.59 15.45
N LEU A 95 28.13 15.50 14.69
CA LEU A 95 29.18 14.84 13.90
C LEU A 95 29.45 15.54 12.56
N GLY A 96 28.67 16.57 12.20
CA GLY A 96 28.80 17.30 10.93
C GLY A 96 28.07 16.62 9.77
N TYR A 97 27.07 15.79 10.05
CA TYR A 97 26.27 15.04 9.08
C TYR A 97 24.79 15.43 9.13
N LYS A 98 24.09 15.20 8.02
CA LYS A 98 22.63 15.24 7.93
C LYS A 98 22.12 14.10 7.07
N ILE A 99 20.88 13.67 7.32
CA ILE A 99 20.20 12.73 6.45
C ILE A 99 19.90 13.40 5.10
N ASP A 100 20.26 12.72 4.02
CA ASP A 100 19.99 13.13 2.65
C ASP A 100 18.52 12.86 2.34
N GLY A 101 17.70 13.90 2.38
CA GLY A 101 16.27 13.85 2.11
C GLY A 101 15.91 14.93 1.11
N PHE A 102 15.84 14.57 -0.18
CA PHE A 102 15.08 15.36 -1.13
C PHE A 102 13.60 15.27 -0.73
N GLY A 103 13.00 16.33 -0.15
CA GLY A 103 11.53 16.50 -0.20
C GLY A 103 10.73 16.76 1.09
N GLY A 104 11.29 16.69 2.30
CA GLY A 104 10.57 17.04 3.54
C GLY A 104 10.76 16.05 4.71
N GLU A 105 10.24 16.38 5.90
CA GLU A 105 10.38 15.57 7.13
C GLU A 105 9.79 14.16 7.02
N GLN A 106 8.82 13.95 6.13
CA GLN A 106 8.13 12.67 5.97
C GLN A 106 8.87 11.65 5.09
N GLU A 107 9.93 12.03 4.37
CA GLU A 107 10.67 11.14 3.44
C GLU A 107 12.08 10.76 3.91
N LYS A 108 12.51 11.25 5.08
CA LYS A 108 13.85 10.99 5.60
C LYS A 108 13.94 9.56 6.17
N SER A 109 14.97 8.85 5.71
CA SER A 109 15.49 7.58 6.25
C SER A 109 14.49 6.42 6.34
N LYS A 110 14.28 5.75 5.20
CA LYS A 110 13.61 4.46 5.16
C LYS A 110 14.61 3.34 5.47
N CYS A 111 14.12 2.24 6.01
CA CYS A 111 14.96 1.07 6.24
C CYS A 111 15.46 0.42 4.96
N SER A 112 14.73 0.59 3.86
CA SER A 112 15.15 0.16 2.52
C SER A 112 16.38 0.91 2.02
N PHE A 113 16.49 2.21 2.32
CA PHE A 113 17.62 3.05 1.94
C PHE A 113 17.78 4.23 2.90
N THR A 114 18.98 4.37 3.45
CA THR A 114 19.36 5.55 4.23
C THR A 114 20.72 6.06 3.76
N ARG A 115 20.80 7.37 3.58
CA ARG A 115 22.01 8.10 3.16
C ARG A 115 22.21 9.30 4.05
N ILE A 116 23.46 9.52 4.46
CA ILE A 116 23.88 10.72 5.15
C ILE A 116 24.99 11.42 4.37
N ILE A 117 24.92 12.74 4.39
CA ILE A 117 25.83 13.64 3.67
C ILE A 117 26.42 14.63 4.67
N PRO A 118 27.59 15.22 4.39
CA PRO A 118 28.10 16.34 5.17
C PRO A 118 27.03 17.44 5.31
N ALA A 119 26.86 17.96 6.54
CA ALA A 119 25.88 18.99 6.83
C ALA A 119 26.24 20.31 6.13
N ASP A 120 27.54 20.62 6.15
CA ASP A 120 28.18 21.74 5.47
C ASP A 120 28.58 21.35 4.03
N GLN A 121 28.21 22.18 3.06
CA GLN A 121 28.54 21.97 1.65
C GLN A 121 29.98 22.34 1.31
N GLU A 122 30.65 23.14 2.15
CA GLU A 122 32.06 23.48 1.99
C GLU A 122 33.01 22.48 2.64
N GLU A 123 32.48 21.43 3.28
CA GLU A 123 33.27 20.40 3.94
C GLU A 123 34.06 19.56 2.91
N LYS A 124 35.39 19.53 3.07
CA LYS A 124 36.33 18.89 2.14
C LYS A 124 36.87 17.55 2.62
N PHE A 125 36.66 17.23 3.90
CA PHE A 125 37.17 16.01 4.53
C PHE A 125 36.08 14.96 4.72
N LEU A 126 34.93 15.34 5.30
CA LEU A 126 33.79 14.44 5.45
C LEU A 126 33.23 14.03 4.08
N TYR A 127 32.61 12.86 4.03
CA TYR A 127 32.17 12.25 2.78
C TYR A 127 30.83 11.54 2.98
N ALA A 128 30.06 11.33 1.89
CA ALA A 128 28.73 10.75 1.98
C ALA A 128 28.77 9.23 2.15
N PHE A 129 27.87 8.67 2.96
CA PHE A 129 27.68 7.23 3.10
C PHE A 129 26.22 6.84 3.08
N SER A 130 25.94 5.65 2.57
CA SER A 130 24.62 5.07 2.56
C SER A 130 24.66 3.57 2.82
N PHE A 131 23.50 3.04 3.21
CA PHE A 131 23.24 1.61 3.19
C PHE A 131 21.90 1.32 2.53
N ILE A 132 21.80 0.11 1.99
CA ILE A 132 20.59 -0.48 1.44
C ILE A 132 20.35 -1.79 2.18
N VAL A 133 19.13 -2.01 2.65
CA VAL A 133 18.72 -3.28 3.25
C VAL A 133 17.78 -4.01 2.29
N SER A 134 18.18 -5.21 1.89
CA SER A 134 17.39 -6.11 1.06
C SER A 134 17.43 -7.53 1.63
N PRO A 135 16.62 -8.47 1.11
CA PRO A 135 16.68 -9.86 1.55
C PRO A 135 18.03 -10.54 1.29
N ALA A 136 18.84 -10.00 0.38
CA ALA A 136 20.22 -10.42 0.16
C ALA A 136 21.19 -9.97 1.27
N GLY A 137 20.77 -9.05 2.15
CA GLY A 137 21.56 -8.50 3.24
C GLY A 137 21.72 -6.98 3.17
N VAL A 138 22.78 -6.47 3.79
CA VAL A 138 23.08 -5.04 3.87
C VAL A 138 24.20 -4.69 2.90
N GLN A 139 23.92 -3.81 1.95
CA GLN A 139 24.94 -3.21 1.08
C GLN A 139 25.33 -1.83 1.60
N LYS A 140 26.62 -1.54 1.68
CA LYS A 140 27.17 -0.25 2.13
C LYS A 140 27.83 0.47 0.96
N ARG A 141 27.47 1.74 0.73
CA ARG A 141 28.04 2.58 -0.32
C ARG A 141 28.58 3.89 0.27
N ALA A 142 29.51 4.51 -0.44
CA ALA A 142 30.02 5.82 -0.07
C ALA A 142 30.60 6.58 -1.27
N THR A 143 30.53 7.91 -1.21
CA THR A 143 31.18 8.81 -2.17
C THR A 143 32.31 9.51 -1.44
N PRO A 144 33.59 9.23 -1.76
CA PRO A 144 34.74 9.77 -1.03
C PRO A 144 34.89 11.28 -1.23
N SER A 145 35.56 11.94 -0.29
CA SER A 145 36.08 13.29 -0.49
C SER A 145 37.46 13.24 -1.16
N ASN A 146 37.98 14.41 -1.57
CA ASN A 146 39.28 14.51 -2.23
C ASN A 146 40.48 14.33 -1.28
N ASP A 147 40.25 14.13 0.03
CA ASP A 147 41.32 13.91 1.01
C ASP A 147 41.76 12.42 1.04
N PRO A 148 43.07 12.11 0.94
CA PRO A 148 43.57 10.73 0.96
C PRO A 148 43.21 9.92 2.21
N LYS A 149 43.12 10.56 3.40
CA LYS A 149 42.76 9.87 4.64
C LYS A 149 41.27 9.50 4.65
N ALA A 150 40.43 10.41 4.14
CA ALA A 150 39.00 10.15 3.98
C ALA A 150 38.72 9.06 2.94
N LEU A 151 39.51 8.98 1.86
CA LEU A 151 39.42 7.90 0.88
C LEU A 151 39.68 6.52 1.50
N ASN A 152 40.70 6.38 2.34
CA ASN A 152 40.96 5.12 3.05
C ASN A 152 39.80 4.75 3.99
N SER A 153 39.26 5.73 4.70
CA SER A 153 38.09 5.53 5.55
C SER A 153 36.85 5.11 4.74
N CYS A 154 36.64 5.69 3.56
CA CYS A 154 35.57 5.33 2.63
C CYS A 154 35.69 3.89 2.12
N LYS A 155 36.89 3.47 1.72
CA LYS A 155 37.18 2.08 1.35
C LYS A 155 36.93 1.12 2.52
N GLY A 156 37.23 1.52 3.75
CA GLY A 156 36.92 0.73 4.94
C GLY A 156 35.42 0.54 5.20
N TRP A 157 34.58 1.47 4.77
CA TRP A 157 33.12 1.38 4.90
C TRP A 157 32.46 0.60 3.76
N ALA A 158 32.72 1.01 2.53
CA ALA A 158 32.00 0.54 1.34
C ALA A 158 32.79 -0.48 0.49
N GLY A 159 34.06 -0.73 0.82
CA GLY A 159 34.92 -1.61 0.02
C GLY A 159 35.01 -1.13 -1.42
N GLN A 160 34.63 -2.00 -2.36
CA GLN A 160 34.59 -1.70 -3.80
C GLN A 160 33.48 -0.71 -4.18
N LEU A 161 32.50 -0.46 -3.30
CA LEU A 161 31.40 0.47 -3.53
C LEU A 161 31.73 1.90 -3.04
N CYS A 162 32.99 2.18 -2.71
CA CYS A 162 33.48 3.52 -2.43
C CYS A 162 33.86 4.23 -3.74
N GLY A 163 33.19 5.34 -4.05
CA GLY A 163 33.49 6.18 -5.21
C GLY A 163 32.98 5.62 -6.53
N LEU A 164 31.82 4.96 -6.49
CA LEU A 164 31.15 4.51 -7.70
C LEU A 164 30.80 5.69 -8.61
N SER A 165 30.97 5.49 -9.92
CA SER A 165 30.44 6.43 -10.90
C SER A 165 28.91 6.36 -10.94
N PRO A 166 28.21 7.41 -11.44
CA PRO A 166 26.76 7.37 -11.60
C PRO A 166 26.26 6.16 -12.39
N GLU A 167 27.01 5.70 -13.39
CA GLU A 167 26.68 4.53 -14.20
C GLU A 167 26.74 3.23 -13.39
N GLN A 168 27.71 3.11 -12.48
CA GLN A 168 27.83 1.95 -11.60
C GLN A 168 26.71 1.97 -10.53
N GLU A 169 26.35 3.14 -10.00
CA GLU A 169 25.21 3.27 -9.09
C GLU A 169 23.90 2.82 -9.75
N ALA A 170 23.66 3.24 -10.99
CA ALA A 170 22.50 2.83 -11.78
C ALA A 170 22.50 1.33 -12.08
N TYR A 171 23.66 0.74 -12.38
CA TYR A 171 23.80 -0.71 -12.59
C TYR A 171 23.36 -1.51 -11.35
N PHE A 172 23.86 -1.13 -10.16
CA PHE A 172 23.47 -1.83 -8.92
C PHE A 172 22.01 -1.57 -8.53
N ALA A 173 21.47 -0.37 -8.81
CA ALA A 173 20.06 -0.08 -8.61
C ALA A 173 19.17 -0.96 -9.50
N GLU A 174 19.57 -1.20 -10.76
CA GLU A 174 18.85 -2.10 -11.66
C GLU A 174 18.91 -3.55 -11.20
N LEU A 175 20.08 -4.04 -10.77
CA LEU A 175 20.20 -5.39 -10.20
C LEU A 175 19.27 -5.58 -8.99
N GLU A 176 19.17 -4.58 -8.13
CA GLU A 176 18.27 -4.62 -6.98
C GLU A 176 16.80 -4.65 -7.43
N ARG A 177 16.41 -3.80 -8.38
CA ARG A 177 15.05 -3.77 -8.95
C ARG A 177 14.64 -5.14 -9.49
N LEU A 178 15.56 -5.80 -10.19
CA LEU A 178 15.34 -7.13 -10.74
C LEU A 178 15.19 -8.19 -9.65
N GLN A 179 16.01 -8.15 -8.61
CA GLN A 179 15.93 -9.10 -7.50
C GLN A 179 14.59 -8.99 -6.76
N ILE A 180 14.09 -7.77 -6.53
CA ILE A 180 12.77 -7.56 -5.90
C ILE A 180 11.65 -8.10 -6.80
N ALA A 181 11.74 -7.84 -8.11
CA ALA A 181 10.76 -8.32 -9.07
C ALA A 181 10.72 -9.86 -9.10
N GLU A 182 11.88 -10.51 -9.01
CA GLU A 182 12.01 -11.97 -8.89
C GLU A 182 11.34 -12.50 -7.62
N GLU A 183 11.67 -11.94 -6.45
CA GLU A 183 11.10 -12.37 -5.18
C GLU A 183 9.58 -12.20 -5.12
N ASN A 184 9.06 -11.09 -5.62
CA ASN A 184 7.62 -10.85 -5.68
C ASN A 184 6.93 -11.85 -6.61
N CYS A 185 7.53 -12.14 -7.78
CA CYS A 185 7.01 -13.15 -8.70
C CYS A 185 6.96 -14.55 -8.06
N GLU A 186 8.05 -14.95 -7.41
CA GLU A 186 8.13 -16.27 -6.75
C GLU A 186 7.22 -16.36 -5.52
N LYS A 187 7.00 -15.26 -4.80
CA LYS A 187 6.03 -15.20 -3.68
C LYS A 187 4.59 -15.40 -4.18
N ASP A 188 4.21 -14.72 -5.26
CA ASP A 188 2.87 -14.88 -5.87
C ASP A 188 2.66 -16.30 -6.38
N TYR A 189 3.65 -16.86 -7.08
CA TYR A 189 3.64 -18.25 -7.53
C TYR A 189 3.45 -19.22 -6.36
N LYS A 190 4.25 -19.10 -5.30
CA LYS A 190 4.14 -19.95 -4.10
C LYS A 190 2.77 -19.83 -3.47
N LYS A 191 2.23 -18.61 -3.31
CA LYS A 191 0.89 -18.39 -2.76
C LYS A 191 -0.18 -19.14 -3.56
N LYS A 192 -0.13 -19.07 -4.90
CA LYS A 192 -1.05 -19.81 -5.78
C LYS A 192 -0.90 -21.31 -5.62
N LEU A 193 0.34 -21.82 -5.58
CA LEU A 193 0.64 -23.23 -5.35
C LEU A 193 -0.01 -23.75 -4.06
N VAL A 194 0.18 -23.06 -2.93
CA VAL A 194 -0.38 -23.54 -1.64
C VAL A 194 -1.89 -23.33 -1.54
N SER A 195 -2.46 -22.35 -2.24
CA SER A 195 -3.90 -22.06 -2.20
C SER A 195 -4.78 -23.10 -2.92
N GLY A 196 -4.17 -24.06 -3.62
CA GLY A 196 -4.91 -25.00 -4.46
C GLY A 196 -5.42 -24.37 -5.76
N PHE A 197 -4.77 -23.29 -6.23
CA PHE A 197 -5.13 -22.60 -7.48
C PHE A 197 -5.16 -23.57 -8.66
N VAL A 198 -6.16 -23.40 -9.53
CA VAL A 198 -6.32 -24.14 -10.78
C VAL A 198 -6.28 -23.15 -11.94
N GLY A 199 -5.31 -23.31 -12.84
CA GLY A 199 -5.14 -22.42 -13.99
C GLY A 199 -3.67 -22.15 -14.34
N GLN A 200 -3.47 -21.25 -15.30
CA GLN A 200 -2.15 -20.77 -15.68
C GLN A 200 -1.71 -19.60 -14.79
N THR A 201 -0.46 -19.61 -14.37
CA THR A 201 0.24 -18.51 -13.70
C THR A 201 1.63 -18.34 -14.30
N SER A 202 2.38 -17.35 -13.83
CA SER A 202 3.76 -17.10 -14.24
C SER A 202 4.77 -17.37 -13.12
N ARG A 203 5.98 -17.71 -13.52
CA ARG A 203 7.20 -17.73 -12.70
C ARG A 203 8.25 -16.79 -13.27
N TRP A 204 9.33 -16.60 -12.51
CA TRP A 204 10.42 -15.75 -12.92
C TRP A 204 11.21 -16.37 -14.07
N ASP A 205 11.32 -15.64 -15.17
CA ASP A 205 12.22 -15.97 -16.28
C ASP A 205 13.57 -15.28 -16.04
N SER A 206 14.62 -16.07 -15.83
CA SER A 206 15.96 -15.56 -15.54
C SER A 206 16.68 -14.96 -16.75
N VAL A 207 16.23 -15.26 -17.96
CA VAL A 207 16.79 -14.74 -19.22
C VAL A 207 16.17 -13.37 -19.52
N GLU A 208 14.83 -13.32 -19.54
CA GLU A 208 14.06 -12.10 -19.80
C GLU A 208 13.97 -11.16 -18.59
N LYS A 209 14.34 -11.67 -17.40
CA LYS A 209 14.31 -10.97 -16.12
C LYS A 209 12.92 -10.40 -15.81
N LYS A 210 11.89 -11.23 -16.05
CA LYS A 210 10.47 -10.87 -15.95
C LYS A 210 9.64 -12.05 -15.44
N CYS A 211 8.51 -11.74 -14.82
CA CYS A 211 7.55 -12.75 -14.34
C CYS A 211 6.63 -13.24 -15.47
N ILE A 212 7.19 -13.99 -16.43
CA ILE A 212 6.48 -14.39 -17.66
C ILE A 212 6.53 -15.90 -17.95
N GLN A 213 7.34 -16.67 -17.24
CA GLN A 213 7.50 -18.09 -17.53
C GLN A 213 6.19 -18.84 -17.21
N PRO A 214 5.47 -19.41 -18.19
CA PRO A 214 4.16 -19.97 -17.95
C PRO A 214 4.26 -21.27 -17.15
N VAL A 215 3.42 -21.39 -16.11
CA VAL A 215 3.27 -22.61 -15.31
C VAL A 215 1.80 -22.85 -15.06
N CYS A 216 1.35 -24.08 -15.24
CA CYS A 216 -0.04 -24.46 -15.01
C CYS A 216 -0.14 -25.27 -13.73
N LEU A 217 -1.12 -24.93 -12.89
CA LEU A 217 -1.33 -25.52 -11.59
C LEU A 217 -2.69 -26.22 -11.53
N TYR A 218 -2.75 -27.33 -10.82
CA TYR A 218 -3.98 -28.03 -10.45
C TYR A 218 -3.91 -28.42 -8.98
N LYS A 219 -4.66 -27.73 -8.11
CA LYS A 219 -4.78 -28.05 -6.66
C LYS A 219 -3.44 -28.28 -5.95
N GLY A 220 -2.44 -27.44 -6.23
CA GLY A 220 -1.12 -27.53 -5.62
C GLY A 220 -0.11 -28.42 -6.35
N GLU A 221 -0.49 -29.03 -7.47
CA GLU A 221 0.42 -29.74 -8.36
C GLU A 221 0.76 -28.91 -9.61
N VAL A 222 2.02 -29.00 -10.06
CA VAL A 222 2.43 -28.44 -11.35
C VAL A 222 2.06 -29.42 -12.45
N VAL A 223 1.28 -28.96 -13.43
CA VAL A 223 0.81 -29.76 -14.57
C VAL A 223 1.24 -29.14 -15.90
N SER A 224 1.20 -29.94 -16.96
CA SER A 224 1.43 -29.43 -18.32
C SER A 224 0.39 -28.36 -18.68
N CYS A 225 0.83 -27.23 -19.22
CA CYS A 225 -0.10 -26.23 -19.77
C CYS A 225 -0.84 -26.71 -21.02
N ASN A 226 -0.36 -27.75 -21.68
CA ASN A 226 -1.03 -28.37 -22.81
C ASN A 226 -1.91 -29.51 -22.31
N GLY A 227 -3.13 -29.19 -21.89
CA GLY A 227 -4.17 -30.15 -21.50
C GLY A 227 -3.93 -30.88 -20.16
N GLY A 228 -2.94 -30.48 -19.37
CA GLY A 228 -2.60 -31.15 -18.11
C GLY A 228 -3.60 -30.86 -16.99
N ILE A 229 -4.26 -29.70 -17.02
CA ILE A 229 -5.32 -29.33 -16.07
C ILE A 229 -6.53 -30.25 -16.27
N GLU A 230 -6.96 -30.43 -17.52
CA GLU A 230 -8.07 -31.29 -17.90
C GLU A 230 -7.77 -32.74 -17.51
N LYS A 231 -6.58 -33.25 -17.84
CA LYS A 231 -6.16 -34.59 -17.44
C LYS A 231 -6.05 -34.79 -15.93
N ALA A 232 -5.62 -33.78 -15.18
CA ALA A 232 -5.58 -33.85 -13.72
C ALA A 232 -7.00 -33.91 -13.14
N ARG A 233 -7.91 -33.11 -13.70
CA ARG A 233 -9.33 -33.11 -13.35
C ARG A 233 -10.01 -34.44 -13.66
N GLU A 234 -9.79 -34.99 -14.85
CA GLU A 234 -10.33 -36.29 -15.26
C GLU A 234 -9.82 -37.43 -14.37
N ARG A 235 -8.55 -37.37 -13.93
CA ARG A 235 -8.02 -38.34 -12.97
C ARG A 235 -8.66 -38.26 -11.59
N GLU A 236 -9.05 -37.06 -11.15
CA GLU A 236 -9.71 -36.87 -9.84
C GLU A 236 -11.19 -37.22 -9.87
N LEU A 237 -11.92 -36.71 -10.87
CA LEU A 237 -13.38 -36.78 -10.93
C LEU A 237 -13.92 -37.91 -11.82
N GLY A 238 -13.09 -38.45 -12.70
CA GLY A 238 -13.53 -39.29 -13.81
C GLY A 238 -13.97 -38.47 -15.03
N GLU A 239 -13.97 -39.13 -16.20
CA GLU A 239 -14.33 -38.54 -17.49
C GLU A 239 -15.79 -38.05 -17.52
N GLU A 240 -16.74 -38.93 -17.15
CA GLU A 240 -18.17 -38.62 -17.18
C GLU A 240 -18.55 -37.45 -16.26
N CYS A 241 -18.00 -37.39 -15.05
CA CYS A 241 -18.23 -36.28 -14.12
C CYS A 241 -17.64 -34.98 -14.66
N THR A 242 -16.44 -35.04 -15.23
CA THR A 242 -15.76 -33.88 -15.81
C THR A 242 -16.53 -33.29 -16.99
N GLU A 243 -17.03 -34.15 -17.88
CA GLU A 243 -17.85 -33.74 -19.02
C GLU A 243 -19.20 -33.15 -18.56
N TRP A 244 -19.88 -33.80 -17.61
CA TRP A 244 -21.11 -33.28 -17.04
C TRP A 244 -20.92 -31.88 -16.43
N ALA A 245 -19.87 -31.68 -15.63
CA ALA A 245 -19.60 -30.38 -15.01
C ALA A 245 -19.30 -29.30 -16.05
N LYS A 246 -18.57 -29.64 -17.12
CA LYS A 246 -18.32 -28.74 -18.26
C LYS A 246 -19.62 -28.36 -18.97
N ASN A 247 -20.52 -29.31 -19.18
CA ASN A 247 -21.82 -29.07 -19.81
C ASN A 247 -22.72 -28.18 -18.94
N GLN A 248 -22.73 -28.38 -17.62
CA GLN A 248 -23.48 -27.52 -16.70
C GLN A 248 -22.95 -26.09 -16.66
N LYS A 249 -21.62 -25.94 -16.63
CA LYS A 249 -20.97 -24.62 -16.68
C LYS A 249 -21.36 -23.82 -17.94
N ASN A 250 -21.47 -24.49 -19.09
CA ASN A 250 -21.77 -23.86 -20.38
C ASN A 250 -23.27 -23.79 -20.70
N LYS A 251 -24.12 -24.36 -19.84
CA LYS A 251 -25.57 -24.39 -20.03
C LYS A 251 -26.16 -22.99 -20.20
N ASN A 252 -27.17 -22.87 -21.07
CA ASN A 252 -27.80 -21.60 -21.42
C ASN A 252 -26.81 -20.52 -21.85
N ASN A 253 -25.83 -20.88 -22.70
CA ASN A 253 -24.78 -19.96 -23.16
C ASN A 253 -24.03 -19.30 -21.98
N SER A 254 -23.63 -20.13 -21.01
CA SER A 254 -22.91 -19.69 -19.80
C SER A 254 -23.68 -18.71 -18.92
N THR A 255 -25.02 -18.69 -18.97
CA THR A 255 -25.87 -17.89 -18.06
C THR A 255 -26.49 -18.71 -16.94
N TYR A 256 -26.24 -20.02 -16.91
CA TYR A 256 -26.81 -20.91 -15.91
C TYR A 256 -26.32 -20.60 -14.48
N ILE A 257 -27.24 -20.72 -13.52
CA ILE A 257 -27.02 -20.58 -12.09
C ILE A 257 -27.60 -21.81 -11.40
N SER A 258 -26.77 -22.56 -10.67
CA SER A 258 -27.19 -23.77 -9.97
C SER A 258 -28.07 -23.48 -8.74
N PRO A 259 -28.79 -24.47 -8.19
CA PRO A 259 -29.40 -24.36 -6.87
C PRO A 259 -28.38 -24.14 -5.75
N ALA A 260 -28.85 -23.57 -4.64
CA ALA A 260 -28.02 -23.26 -3.47
C ALA A 260 -27.47 -24.52 -2.76
N SER A 261 -28.16 -25.65 -2.90
CA SER A 261 -27.70 -26.95 -2.44
C SER A 261 -26.54 -27.52 -3.27
N GLY A 262 -26.21 -26.91 -4.41
CA GLY A 262 -25.29 -27.49 -5.40
C GLY A 262 -25.92 -28.68 -6.13
N GLU A 263 -25.29 -29.06 -7.23
CA GLU A 263 -25.69 -30.16 -8.11
C GLU A 263 -24.63 -31.26 -8.14
N THR A 264 -25.05 -32.49 -8.40
CA THR A 264 -24.17 -33.64 -8.64
C THR A 264 -24.85 -34.57 -9.64
N THR A 265 -24.10 -35.52 -10.18
CA THR A 265 -24.60 -36.65 -10.97
C THR A 265 -24.05 -37.95 -10.41
N VAL A 266 -24.63 -39.09 -10.80
CA VAL A 266 -24.19 -40.43 -10.36
C VAL A 266 -22.69 -40.64 -10.62
N ALA A 267 -22.19 -40.16 -11.76
CA ALA A 267 -20.77 -40.24 -12.12
C ALA A 267 -19.84 -39.42 -11.21
N CYS A 268 -20.35 -38.41 -10.52
CA CYS A 268 -19.59 -37.56 -9.59
C CYS A 268 -19.65 -38.06 -8.13
N GLY A 269 -20.46 -39.09 -7.84
CA GLY A 269 -20.70 -39.56 -6.47
C GLY A 269 -21.25 -38.44 -5.57
N ASP A 270 -20.67 -38.30 -4.37
CA ASP A 270 -21.08 -37.31 -3.38
C ASP A 270 -20.53 -35.89 -3.65
N GLN A 271 -19.67 -35.72 -4.66
CA GLN A 271 -19.08 -34.42 -4.98
C GLN A 271 -20.15 -33.48 -5.54
N ARG A 272 -20.39 -32.37 -4.84
CA ARG A 272 -21.32 -31.33 -5.28
C ARG A 272 -20.57 -30.18 -5.94
N PHE A 273 -21.21 -29.59 -6.94
CA PHE A 273 -20.70 -28.48 -7.73
C PHE A 273 -21.69 -27.33 -7.72
N TRP A 274 -21.15 -26.11 -7.73
CA TRP A 274 -21.92 -24.89 -7.85
C TRP A 274 -21.50 -24.13 -9.11
N PHE A 275 -22.48 -23.70 -9.90
CA PHE A 275 -22.27 -23.04 -11.18
C PHE A 275 -22.92 -21.66 -11.15
N HIS A 276 -22.21 -20.64 -11.63
CA HIS A 276 -22.75 -19.30 -11.78
C HIS A 276 -22.14 -18.64 -13.01
N THR A 277 -22.97 -18.28 -13.99
CA THR A 277 -22.61 -17.49 -15.18
C THR A 277 -21.28 -17.92 -15.82
N GLY A 278 -21.17 -19.20 -16.21
CA GLY A 278 -19.98 -19.71 -16.88
C GLY A 278 -18.78 -19.95 -15.97
N SER A 279 -18.96 -19.90 -14.65
CA SER A 279 -17.93 -20.22 -13.65
C SER A 279 -18.37 -21.36 -12.76
N GLU A 280 -17.41 -22.18 -12.35
CA GLU A 280 -17.59 -23.28 -11.39
C GLU A 280 -16.93 -22.89 -10.07
N TRP A 281 -17.58 -23.22 -8.96
CA TRP A 281 -17.15 -22.85 -7.62
C TRP A 281 -17.07 -24.09 -6.74
N ASN A 282 -15.91 -24.26 -6.11
CA ASN A 282 -15.64 -25.36 -5.16
C ASN A 282 -15.86 -24.94 -3.70
N GLU A 283 -16.03 -23.64 -3.46
CA GLU A 283 -16.35 -23.07 -2.16
C GLU A 283 -17.80 -22.59 -2.19
N PRO A 284 -18.73 -23.28 -1.53
CA PRO A 284 -20.15 -22.93 -1.58
C PRO A 284 -20.39 -21.50 -1.10
N ASP A 285 -19.70 -21.03 -0.07
CA ASP A 285 -19.93 -19.69 0.49
C ASP A 285 -19.61 -18.57 -0.52
N LYS A 286 -18.53 -18.69 -1.30
CA LYS A 286 -18.21 -17.74 -2.37
C LYS A 286 -19.24 -17.74 -3.50
N TRP A 287 -19.79 -18.91 -3.82
CA TRP A 287 -20.90 -19.00 -4.75
C TRP A 287 -22.16 -18.32 -4.20
N TYR A 288 -22.47 -18.53 -2.91
CA TYR A 288 -23.62 -17.92 -2.24
C TYR A 288 -23.54 -16.39 -2.30
N GLU A 289 -22.39 -15.81 -1.98
CA GLU A 289 -22.15 -14.36 -2.08
C GLU A 289 -22.44 -13.86 -3.50
N LYS A 290 -21.90 -14.55 -4.52
CA LYS A 290 -22.07 -14.13 -5.92
C LYS A 290 -23.52 -14.23 -6.40
N ALA A 291 -24.18 -15.34 -6.09
CA ALA A 291 -25.58 -15.56 -6.45
C ALA A 291 -26.51 -14.54 -5.76
N CYS A 292 -26.19 -14.20 -4.52
CA CYS A 292 -26.92 -13.25 -3.70
C CYS A 292 -26.82 -11.82 -4.20
N GLU A 293 -25.61 -11.37 -4.53
CA GLU A 293 -25.41 -10.09 -5.19
C GLU A 293 -26.18 -10.03 -6.52
N TYR A 294 -26.06 -11.06 -7.35
CA TYR A 294 -26.76 -11.11 -8.64
C TYR A 294 -28.28 -11.03 -8.50
N ASN A 295 -28.87 -11.81 -7.60
CA ASN A 295 -30.31 -11.82 -7.37
C ASN A 295 -30.79 -10.46 -6.84
N TYR A 296 -30.07 -9.85 -5.90
CA TYR A 296 -30.41 -8.51 -5.42
C TYR A 296 -30.40 -7.47 -6.54
N GLN A 297 -29.35 -7.44 -7.36
CA GLN A 297 -29.26 -6.49 -8.48
C GLN A 297 -30.41 -6.66 -9.49
N LYS A 298 -30.83 -7.91 -9.71
CA LYS A 298 -31.93 -8.26 -10.62
C LYS A 298 -33.30 -7.92 -10.04
N ASP A 299 -33.50 -8.15 -8.75
CA ASP A 299 -34.82 -8.08 -8.10
C ASP A 299 -35.12 -6.69 -7.54
N ARG A 300 -34.10 -5.92 -7.13
CA ARG A 300 -34.30 -4.61 -6.50
C ARG A 300 -35.07 -3.64 -7.38
N LEU A 301 -34.89 -3.72 -8.71
CA LEU A 301 -35.58 -2.85 -9.66
C LEU A 301 -37.04 -3.24 -9.89
N LYS A 302 -37.49 -4.36 -9.33
CA LYS A 302 -38.83 -4.94 -9.54
C LYS A 302 -39.59 -5.13 -8.23
N THR A 303 -38.96 -4.82 -7.10
CA THR A 303 -39.49 -5.07 -5.76
C THR A 303 -39.60 -3.75 -5.02
N GLU A 304 -40.76 -3.49 -4.44
CA GLU A 304 -40.98 -2.44 -3.46
C GLU A 304 -41.42 -3.09 -2.15
N GLY A 305 -40.92 -2.61 -1.01
CA GLY A 305 -41.21 -3.16 0.30
C GLY A 305 -40.15 -4.12 0.83
N GLU A 306 -40.56 -5.05 1.70
CA GLU A 306 -39.66 -6.00 2.34
C GLU A 306 -39.07 -6.96 1.29
N TYR A 307 -37.75 -6.94 1.15
CA TYR A 307 -36.99 -7.88 0.34
C TYR A 307 -36.11 -8.74 1.24
N LYS A 308 -36.04 -10.03 0.92
CA LYS A 308 -35.14 -10.97 1.57
C LYS A 308 -34.07 -11.39 0.57
N TYR A 309 -32.80 -11.17 0.90
CA TYR A 309 -31.70 -11.61 0.03
C TYR A 309 -31.77 -13.13 -0.18
N ASN A 310 -31.70 -13.54 -1.44
CA ASN A 310 -31.71 -14.94 -1.86
C ASN A 310 -30.43 -15.28 -2.61
N PRO A 311 -29.86 -16.49 -2.46
CA PRO A 311 -30.47 -17.66 -1.82
C PRO A 311 -30.38 -17.67 -0.29
N VAL A 312 -31.42 -18.21 0.38
CA VAL A 312 -31.44 -18.41 1.84
C VAL A 312 -30.75 -19.72 2.19
N LYS A 313 -29.71 -19.67 3.03
CA LYS A 313 -29.10 -20.86 3.65
C LYS A 313 -29.86 -21.19 4.95
N SER A 314 -30.19 -22.45 5.18
CA SER A 314 -30.94 -22.90 6.37
C SER A 314 -30.21 -22.61 7.69
N GLU A 315 -28.90 -22.41 7.66
CA GLU A 315 -28.04 -22.23 8.85
C GLU A 315 -27.46 -20.80 8.99
N GLY A 316 -28.01 -19.80 8.28
CA GLY A 316 -27.50 -18.42 8.32
C GLY A 316 -26.27 -18.24 7.41
N GLY A 317 -26.52 -17.86 6.15
CA GLY A 317 -25.49 -17.69 5.13
C GLY A 317 -24.59 -16.47 5.33
N PRO A 318 -23.59 -16.27 4.46
CA PRO A 318 -22.76 -15.06 4.48
C PRO A 318 -23.64 -13.83 4.31
N LYS A 319 -23.51 -12.84 5.19
CA LYS A 319 -24.25 -11.58 5.09
C LYS A 319 -23.87 -10.86 3.78
N PRO A 320 -24.82 -10.25 3.07
CA PRO A 320 -26.20 -9.97 3.48
C PRO A 320 -27.23 -11.08 3.15
N CYS A 321 -26.79 -12.27 2.75
CA CYS A 321 -27.67 -13.29 2.20
C CYS A 321 -28.56 -13.93 3.27
N GLY A 322 -29.88 -13.87 3.05
CA GLY A 322 -30.89 -14.25 4.04
C GLY A 322 -31.36 -13.10 4.94
N ASP A 323 -30.68 -11.96 4.97
CA ASP A 323 -31.12 -10.77 5.69
C ASP A 323 -32.33 -10.12 5.00
N LYS A 324 -33.12 -9.41 5.81
CA LYS A 324 -34.28 -8.65 5.36
C LYS A 324 -33.92 -7.17 5.25
N ILE A 325 -34.26 -6.57 4.12
CA ILE A 325 -34.09 -5.13 3.86
C ILE A 325 -35.39 -4.55 3.29
N TRP A 326 -35.50 -3.23 3.25
CA TRP A 326 -36.61 -2.52 2.60
C TRP A 326 -36.12 -1.88 1.32
N ILE A 327 -36.87 -2.05 0.23
CA ILE A 327 -36.56 -1.48 -1.09
C ILE A 327 -37.61 -0.44 -1.45
N CYS A 328 -37.15 0.74 -1.84
CA CYS A 328 -37.94 1.87 -2.31
C CYS A 328 -37.27 2.46 -3.55
N ASP A 329 -37.99 2.57 -4.67
CA ASP A 329 -37.47 3.05 -5.96
C ASP A 329 -36.14 2.38 -6.40
N GLY A 330 -36.00 1.08 -6.14
CA GLY A 330 -34.80 0.31 -6.49
C GLY A 330 -33.60 0.50 -5.56
N ASN A 331 -33.74 1.29 -4.50
CA ASN A 331 -32.70 1.52 -3.49
C ASN A 331 -33.05 0.84 -2.16
N GLN A 332 -32.02 0.41 -1.44
CA GLN A 332 -32.15 -0.08 -0.07
C GLN A 332 -32.34 1.12 0.87
N VAL A 333 -33.39 1.08 1.68
CA VAL A 333 -33.74 2.11 2.67
C VAL A 333 -33.95 1.47 4.05
N GLU A 334 -33.89 2.28 5.11
CA GLU A 334 -34.33 1.82 6.42
C GLU A 334 -35.86 1.70 6.48
N TYR A 335 -36.38 0.89 7.41
CA TYR A 335 -37.83 0.70 7.55
C TYR A 335 -38.59 2.00 7.87
N SER A 336 -37.97 2.88 8.66
CA SER A 336 -38.49 4.22 8.97
C SER A 336 -38.67 5.04 7.70
N GLU A 337 -37.62 5.14 6.89
CA GLU A 337 -37.62 5.87 5.62
C GLU A 337 -38.61 5.27 4.60
N TYR A 338 -38.69 3.94 4.53
CA TYR A 338 -39.68 3.27 3.69
C TYR A 338 -41.11 3.69 4.03
N LYS A 339 -41.47 3.75 5.32
CA LYS A 339 -42.82 4.16 5.74
C LYS A 339 -43.18 5.57 5.33
N ASP A 340 -42.21 6.48 5.40
CA ASP A 340 -42.46 7.90 5.14
C ASP A 340 -42.49 8.23 3.64
N THR A 341 -41.84 7.41 2.81
CA THR A 341 -41.71 7.64 1.36
C THR A 341 -42.60 6.70 0.55
N CYS A 342 -42.21 5.43 0.42
CA CYS A 342 -42.88 4.44 -0.42
C CYS A 342 -44.10 3.79 0.24
N GLY A 343 -44.12 3.67 1.57
CA GLY A 343 -45.18 3.02 2.35
C GLY A 343 -46.29 3.96 2.83
N ALA A 344 -46.23 5.25 2.48
CA ALA A 344 -47.21 6.24 2.90
C ALA A 344 -48.54 6.05 2.17
N ALA A 345 -49.66 6.15 2.90
CA ALA A 345 -50.98 6.11 2.29
C ALA A 345 -51.15 7.29 1.31
N PRO A 346 -51.75 7.08 0.12
CA PRO A 346 -51.98 8.17 -0.82
C PRO A 346 -52.79 9.29 -0.15
N PRO A 347 -52.49 10.56 -0.43
CA PRO A 347 -53.21 11.68 0.17
C PRO A 347 -54.71 11.57 -0.13
N PRO A 348 -55.58 11.97 0.81
CA PRO A 348 -57.02 11.92 0.58
C PRO A 348 -57.38 12.72 -0.69
N PRO A 349 -58.34 12.22 -1.50
CA PRO A 349 -58.73 12.91 -2.72
C PRO A 349 -59.17 14.35 -2.40
N PRO A 350 -58.86 15.33 -3.27
CA PRO A 350 -59.22 16.72 -3.02
C PRO A 350 -60.73 16.86 -2.85
N PRO A 351 -61.20 17.76 -1.95
CA PRO A 351 -62.62 17.95 -1.72
C PRO A 351 -63.33 18.34 -3.02
N PRO A 352 -64.57 17.86 -3.26
CA PRO A 352 -65.30 18.16 -4.47
C PRO A 352 -65.51 19.68 -4.63
N PRO A 353 -65.45 20.21 -5.87
CA PRO A 353 -65.62 21.65 -6.11
C PRO A 353 -67.00 22.13 -5.64
N PRO A 354 -67.10 23.39 -5.16
CA PRO A 354 -68.37 23.93 -4.66
C PRO A 354 -69.43 23.96 -5.76
N PRO A 355 -70.71 23.70 -5.41
CA PRO A 355 -71.79 23.66 -6.40
C PRO A 355 -72.00 25.04 -7.06
N PRO A 356 -72.36 25.07 -8.37
CA PRO A 356 -72.56 26.32 -9.08
C PRO A 356 -73.76 27.13 -8.53
N PRO A 357 -73.71 28.47 -8.61
CA PRO A 357 -74.75 29.34 -8.06
C PRO A 357 -76.11 29.11 -8.75
N THR A 358 -77.16 28.98 -7.94
CA THR A 358 -78.55 28.83 -8.37
C THR A 358 -79.12 30.16 -8.87
N CYS A 359 -79.65 30.18 -10.11
CA CYS A 359 -80.23 31.38 -10.70
C CYS A 359 -81.61 31.68 -10.10
N THR A 360 -81.83 32.88 -9.57
CA THR A 360 -83.14 33.35 -9.11
C THR A 360 -84.01 33.83 -10.28
N PRO A 361 -85.34 33.57 -10.30
CA PRO A 361 -86.22 33.99 -11.38
C PRO A 361 -86.35 35.51 -11.49
N PHE A 362 -86.00 36.04 -12.65
CA PHE A 362 -86.39 37.38 -13.10
C PHE A 362 -87.14 37.26 -14.44
N PRO A 363 -88.02 38.23 -14.78
CA PRO A 363 -88.76 38.22 -16.04
C PRO A 363 -87.81 38.18 -17.25
N LYS A 364 -88.19 37.45 -18.30
CA LYS A 364 -87.34 37.22 -19.49
C LYS A 364 -86.97 38.56 -20.13
N PRO A 365 -85.67 38.91 -20.21
CA PRO A 365 -85.25 40.10 -20.94
C PRO A 365 -85.56 39.92 -22.43
N PRO A 366 -86.09 40.94 -23.15
CA PRO A 366 -86.38 40.85 -24.58
C PRO A 366 -85.15 40.47 -25.43
N ILE A 367 -83.95 40.78 -24.93
CA ILE A 367 -82.69 40.46 -25.61
C ILE A 367 -82.44 38.95 -25.74
N CYS A 368 -83.09 38.12 -24.91
CA CYS A 368 -82.99 36.67 -24.94
C CYS A 368 -83.88 36.02 -26.02
N ASP A 369 -84.69 36.78 -26.76
CA ASP A 369 -85.47 36.28 -27.90
C ASP A 369 -84.66 36.23 -29.20
N ASN A 370 -83.50 36.89 -29.25
CA ASN A 370 -82.61 36.85 -30.41
C ASN A 370 -81.76 35.56 -30.39
N ALA A 371 -81.87 34.75 -31.45
CA ALA A 371 -81.25 33.44 -31.57
C ALA A 371 -79.71 33.45 -31.46
N MET A 372 -79.04 34.54 -31.88
CA MET A 372 -77.59 34.66 -31.75
C MET A 372 -77.14 35.13 -30.36
N LEU A 373 -77.91 36.00 -29.70
CA LEU A 373 -77.47 36.66 -28.47
C LEU A 373 -77.80 35.85 -27.19
N LYS A 374 -78.72 34.89 -27.28
CA LYS A 374 -79.17 34.09 -26.12
C LYS A 374 -78.08 33.24 -25.44
N TRP A 375 -76.94 33.01 -26.10
CA TRP A 375 -75.81 32.24 -25.56
C TRP A 375 -74.65 33.11 -25.07
N ALA A 376 -74.62 34.39 -25.44
CA ALA A 376 -73.51 35.30 -25.11
C ALA A 376 -73.69 35.97 -23.74
N TYR A 377 -74.93 36.14 -23.27
CA TYR A 377 -75.23 36.80 -22.00
C TYR A 377 -75.58 35.79 -20.91
N LYS A 378 -74.86 35.85 -19.77
CA LYS A 378 -75.04 34.96 -18.61
C LYS A 378 -76.48 34.93 -18.09
N GLU A 379 -77.20 36.03 -18.22
CA GLU A 379 -78.60 36.19 -17.82
C GLU A 379 -79.56 35.33 -18.67
N CYS A 380 -79.28 35.15 -19.96
CA CYS A 380 -80.08 34.30 -20.86
C CYS A 380 -79.80 32.80 -20.68
N ILE A 381 -78.60 32.43 -20.20
CA ILE A 381 -78.21 31.03 -19.92
C ILE A 381 -79.05 30.44 -18.78
N CYS A 382 -79.35 31.25 -17.76
CA CYS A 382 -80.22 30.84 -16.65
C CYS A 382 -81.68 30.61 -17.08
N TRP A 383 -82.17 31.34 -18.09
CA TRP A 383 -83.55 31.19 -18.57
C TRP A 383 -83.72 29.98 -19.51
N ASN A 384 -82.74 29.72 -20.40
CA ASN A 384 -82.77 28.58 -21.32
C ASN A 384 -82.58 27.20 -20.65
N LYS A 385 -82.17 27.16 -19.37
CA LYS A 385 -82.01 25.92 -18.58
C LYS A 385 -83.23 25.57 -17.71
N ARG A 386 -84.34 26.31 -17.83
CA ARG A 386 -85.63 25.91 -17.26
C ARG A 386 -86.39 24.98 -18.18
#